data_AF-A0A7S2P8P5-F1
#
_entry.id   AF-A0A7S2P8P5-F1
#
_cell.length_a   1.000
_cell.length_b   1.000
_cell.length_c   1.000
_cell.angle_alpha   90.00
_cell.angle_beta   90.00
_cell.angle_gamma   90.00
#
_symmetry.space_group_name_H-M   'P 1'
#
loop_
_entity.id
_entity.type
_entity.pdbx_description
1 polymer ?
#
loop_
_entity_poly.entity_id
_entity_poly.type
_entity_poly.pdbx_seq_one_letter_code
_entity_poly.pdbx_strand_id
1 'polypeptide(L)'
;WTLLRDLFGLGDGVIGVLHDVASMGWKVGDRIGIAPTTHGSDGTGQTFTIASILGNNTIQLSHTNPLDQIHEATFVHGGAGGDHGAPPILKSAEVVNLSRNIIITGDDFEHVPCDASIVSSGETSSMGCKCSATRTTCTLGLHTIHHSHHDQGGEGGSAPGSMKISGTRVEKCGQRGIEGKYCLHFHLARDCPSCVFENNAVEYGHHRGITVHGSHRTTVRGNVVWDVRGAN
;
A
#
# COMPACT_ATOMS: atom_id res chain seq x y z
N TRP A 1 10.49 5.80 1.14
CA TRP A 1 9.64 6.61 2.03
C TRP A 1 10.54 7.29 3.04
N THR A 2 10.05 8.30 3.75
CA THR A 2 10.75 9.02 4.83
C THR A 2 9.75 9.36 5.93
N LEU A 3 10.19 9.99 7.00
CA LEU A 3 9.34 10.55 8.05
C LEU A 3 9.36 12.07 7.99
N LEU A 4 8.29 12.70 8.47
CA LEU A 4 8.33 14.13 8.81
C LEU A 4 9.38 14.37 9.90
N ARG A 5 10.13 15.45 9.74
CA ARG A 5 11.08 15.95 10.74
C ARG A 5 10.38 16.90 11.72
N ASP A 6 9.50 17.73 11.18
CA ASP A 6 8.85 18.84 11.87
C ASP A 6 7.33 18.67 11.75
N LEU A 7 6.58 19.23 12.71
CA LEU A 7 5.11 19.25 12.65
C LEU A 7 4.66 19.95 11.37
N PHE A 8 3.63 19.39 10.72
CA PHE A 8 3.01 19.98 9.54
C PHE A 8 1.57 20.38 9.88
N GLY A 9 1.36 21.69 10.04
CA GLY A 9 0.14 22.30 10.56
C GLY A 9 -0.72 22.95 9.48
N LEU A 10 -1.95 23.31 9.86
CA LEU A 10 -2.93 23.89 8.93
C LEU A 10 -2.41 25.17 8.25
N GLY A 11 -2.44 25.19 6.93
CA GLY A 11 -1.97 26.33 6.12
C GLY A 11 -0.48 26.29 5.78
N ASP A 12 0.28 25.34 6.34
CA ASP A 12 1.67 25.15 5.95
C ASP A 12 1.76 24.67 4.50
N GLY A 13 2.70 25.24 3.75
CA GLY A 13 3.07 24.79 2.40
C GLY A 13 4.39 24.06 2.33
N VAL A 14 5.10 23.95 3.44
CA VAL A 14 6.47 23.45 3.50
C VAL A 14 6.57 22.36 4.55
N ILE A 15 7.22 21.25 4.20
CA ILE A 15 7.51 20.16 5.13
C ILE A 15 9.00 19.93 5.25
N GLY A 16 9.46 19.66 6.47
CA GLY A 16 10.77 19.07 6.74
C GLY A 16 10.67 17.55 6.80
N VAL A 17 11.63 16.84 6.21
CA VAL A 17 11.71 15.38 6.24
C VAL A 17 13.09 14.90 6.73
N LEU A 18 13.16 13.68 7.26
CA LEU A 18 14.41 13.17 7.84
C LEU A 18 15.49 12.84 6.81
N HIS A 19 15.11 12.41 5.60
CA HIS A 19 16.04 11.99 4.56
C HIS A 19 16.07 12.98 3.39
N ASP A 20 17.22 13.09 2.72
CA ASP A 20 17.33 13.86 1.48
C ASP A 20 16.57 13.16 0.35
N VAL A 21 15.44 13.75 -0.04
CA VAL A 21 14.56 13.18 -1.06
C VAL A 21 15.15 13.23 -2.46
N ALA A 22 16.08 14.15 -2.74
CA ALA A 22 16.78 14.19 -4.02
C ALA A 22 17.69 12.96 -4.18
N SER A 23 18.44 12.60 -3.13
CA SER A 23 19.22 11.36 -3.09
C SER A 23 18.36 10.09 -3.14
N MET A 24 17.11 10.17 -2.67
CA MET A 24 16.12 9.10 -2.82
C MET A 24 15.48 9.05 -4.23
N GLY A 25 15.88 9.95 -5.14
CA GLY A 25 15.40 10.00 -6.52
C GLY A 25 14.06 10.69 -6.72
N TRP A 26 13.51 11.37 -5.70
CA TRP A 26 12.27 12.12 -5.81
C TRP A 26 12.49 13.42 -6.59
N LYS A 27 11.45 13.89 -7.27
CA LYS A 27 11.52 15.03 -8.19
C LYS A 27 10.40 16.01 -7.95
N VAL A 28 10.62 17.25 -8.38
CA VAL A 28 9.52 18.23 -8.53
C VAL A 28 8.46 17.68 -9.47
N GLY A 29 7.20 17.82 -9.10
CA GLY A 29 6.06 17.22 -9.78
C GLY A 29 5.68 15.83 -9.27
N ASP A 30 6.48 15.20 -8.40
CA ASP A 30 6.09 13.93 -7.81
C ASP A 30 4.90 14.07 -6.86
N ARG A 31 4.00 13.09 -6.90
CA ARG A 31 2.93 12.93 -5.92
C ARG A 31 3.46 12.18 -4.71
N ILE A 32 3.20 12.72 -3.55
CA ILE A 32 3.52 12.13 -2.25
C ILE A 32 2.26 11.92 -1.42
N GLY A 33 2.29 10.94 -0.52
CA GLY A 33 1.30 10.75 0.52
C GLY A 33 1.90 11.05 1.89
N ILE A 34 1.15 11.74 2.76
CA ILE A 34 1.50 12.01 4.16
C ILE A 34 0.48 11.30 5.04
N ALA A 35 0.94 10.30 5.78
CA ALA A 35 0.10 9.44 6.61
C ALA A 35 -0.58 10.23 7.76
N PRO A 36 -1.78 9.81 8.19
CA PRO A 36 -2.41 10.41 9.36
C PRO A 36 -1.62 10.07 10.62
N THR A 37 -1.67 10.95 11.62
CA THR A 37 -1.08 10.71 12.94
C THR A 37 -2.15 10.68 14.04
N THR A 38 -3.41 10.52 13.65
CA THR A 38 -4.54 10.42 14.59
C THR A 38 -4.42 9.13 15.41
N HIS A 39 -4.86 9.19 16.67
CA HIS A 39 -4.80 8.06 17.59
C HIS A 39 -5.57 6.84 17.05
N GLY A 40 -5.18 5.63 17.47
CA GLY A 40 -5.92 4.41 17.11
C GLY A 40 -5.73 3.92 15.67
N SER A 41 -4.82 4.52 14.89
CA SER A 41 -4.74 4.33 13.42
C SER A 41 -5.98 4.88 12.69
N ASP A 42 -6.68 5.83 13.30
CA ASP A 42 -7.80 6.53 12.67
C ASP A 42 -7.31 7.61 11.69
N GLY A 43 -8.24 8.11 10.87
CA GLY A 43 -7.99 9.17 9.91
C GLY A 43 -7.56 8.69 8.52
N THR A 44 -7.42 9.65 7.60
CA THR A 44 -7.08 9.39 6.20
C THR A 44 -5.80 10.12 5.84
N GLY A 45 -4.87 9.44 5.16
CA GLY A 45 -3.68 10.09 4.63
C GLY A 45 -4.03 11.09 3.52
N GLN A 46 -3.25 12.15 3.39
CA GLN A 46 -3.46 13.17 2.37
C GLN A 46 -2.36 13.11 1.32
N THR A 47 -2.69 13.47 0.08
CA THR A 47 -1.72 13.50 -1.02
C THR A 47 -1.40 14.93 -1.45
N PHE A 48 -0.15 15.15 -1.85
CA PHE A 48 0.36 16.44 -2.29
C PHE A 48 1.26 16.25 -3.50
N THR A 49 1.51 17.34 -4.22
CA THR A 49 2.54 17.38 -5.26
C THR A 49 3.73 18.19 -4.77
N ILE A 50 4.94 17.69 -5.02
CA ILE A 50 6.17 18.44 -4.76
C ILE A 50 6.25 19.62 -5.72
N ALA A 51 6.15 20.84 -5.19
CA ALA A 51 6.31 22.08 -5.96
C ALA A 51 7.78 22.48 -6.08
N SER A 52 8.58 22.30 -5.02
CA SER A 52 10.03 22.45 -5.07
C SER A 52 10.73 21.59 -4.01
N ILE A 53 11.96 21.16 -4.32
CA ILE A 53 12.86 20.53 -3.35
C ILE A 53 13.85 21.61 -2.90
N LEU A 54 13.83 21.90 -1.61
CA LEU A 54 14.64 22.93 -0.97
C LEU A 54 15.83 22.28 -0.26
N GLY A 55 16.79 23.10 0.15
CA GLY A 55 17.92 22.64 0.95
C GLY A 55 17.50 22.13 2.34
N ASN A 56 18.41 21.43 3.02
CA ASN A 56 18.21 20.94 4.39
C ASN A 56 16.96 20.04 4.55
N ASN A 57 16.81 19.07 3.64
CA ASN A 57 15.72 18.08 3.62
C ASN A 57 14.32 18.71 3.76
N THR A 58 14.07 19.77 2.99
CA THR A 58 12.82 20.53 3.05
C THR A 58 12.14 20.54 1.69
N ILE A 59 10.81 20.46 1.67
CA ILE A 59 10.01 20.33 0.44
C ILE A 59 8.88 21.35 0.49
N GLN A 60 8.73 22.14 -0.58
CA GLN A 60 7.52 22.94 -0.79
C GLN A 60 6.47 22.08 -1.50
N LEU A 61 5.25 22.08 -0.98
CA LEU A 61 4.09 21.40 -1.52
C LEU A 61 3.21 22.37 -2.31
N SER A 62 2.45 21.83 -3.26
CA SER A 62 1.39 22.58 -3.94
C SER A 62 0.23 22.87 -2.98
N HIS A 63 -0.17 24.13 -2.86
CA HIS A 63 -1.31 24.57 -2.03
C HIS A 63 -2.70 24.12 -2.53
N THR A 64 -2.77 23.17 -3.47
CA THR A 64 -4.02 22.76 -4.12
C THR A 64 -4.92 21.93 -3.22
N ASN A 65 -4.38 21.35 -2.14
CA ASN A 65 -5.12 20.51 -1.21
C ASN A 65 -5.03 21.12 0.19
N PRO A 66 -6.13 21.61 0.79
CA PRO A 66 -6.13 22.04 2.17
C PRO A 66 -5.82 20.84 3.09
N LEU A 67 -5.18 21.12 4.22
CA LEU A 67 -4.92 20.11 5.23
C LEU A 67 -6.20 19.79 5.98
N ASP A 68 -6.52 18.50 6.08
CA ASP A 68 -7.69 18.01 6.81
C ASP A 68 -7.35 17.75 8.28
N GLN A 69 -6.05 17.61 8.60
CA GLN A 69 -5.54 17.39 9.94
C GLN A 69 -4.10 17.89 10.08
N ILE A 70 -3.66 18.01 11.33
CA ILE A 70 -2.25 18.23 11.66
C ILE A 70 -1.51 16.89 11.57
N HIS A 71 -0.33 16.89 10.94
CA HIS A 71 0.55 15.73 10.90
C HIS A 71 1.70 15.92 11.89
N GLU A 72 1.76 15.06 12.89
CA GLU A 72 2.72 15.17 13.98
C GLU A 72 4.12 14.68 13.57
N ALA A 73 5.13 15.27 14.20
CA ALA A 73 6.51 14.80 14.25
C ALA A 73 7.09 15.18 15.62
N THR A 74 6.71 14.42 16.66
CA THR A 74 7.02 14.76 18.05
C THR A 74 7.50 13.55 18.84
N PHE A 75 8.38 13.80 19.80
CA PHE A 75 8.74 12.79 20.80
C PHE A 75 7.65 12.72 21.85
N VAL A 76 7.02 11.57 21.96
CA VAL A 76 6.02 11.28 22.99
C VAL A 76 6.71 10.52 24.11
N HIS A 77 6.53 10.96 25.36
CA HIS A 77 7.03 10.21 26.51
C HIS A 77 6.39 8.83 26.56
N GLY A 78 7.20 7.78 26.70
CA GLY A 78 6.68 6.46 27.02
C GLY A 78 6.00 6.52 28.38
N GLY A 79 4.74 6.08 28.46
CA GLY A 79 4.01 6.08 29.74
C GLY A 79 2.60 6.65 29.71
N ALA A 80 1.97 6.84 28.54
CA ALA A 80 0.55 7.19 28.44
C ALA A 80 -0.43 6.15 29.07
N GLY A 81 0.10 5.09 29.71
CA GLY A 81 -0.62 4.12 30.54
C GLY A 81 -0.06 3.95 31.97
N GLY A 82 0.74 4.88 32.50
CA GLY A 82 1.21 4.87 33.90
C GLY A 82 2.60 4.27 34.15
N ASP A 83 3.35 3.93 33.10
CA ASP A 83 4.70 3.37 33.25
C ASP A 83 5.75 4.49 33.18
N HIS A 84 6.06 5.09 34.33
CA HIS A 84 6.89 6.29 34.50
C HIS A 84 8.39 6.12 34.15
N GLY A 85 8.76 5.10 33.37
CA GLY A 85 10.13 4.80 32.98
C GLY A 85 10.32 4.42 31.50
N ALA A 86 9.27 4.45 30.68
CA ALA A 86 9.41 4.06 29.28
C ALA A 86 10.15 5.14 28.46
N PRO A 87 11.08 4.75 27.57
CA PRO A 87 11.84 5.70 26.76
C PRO A 87 10.91 6.49 25.82
N PRO A 88 11.28 7.72 25.45
CA PRO A 88 10.50 8.49 24.49
C PRO A 88 10.46 7.77 23.14
N ILE A 89 9.29 7.80 22.51
CA ILE A 89 9.08 7.28 21.15
C ILE A 89 8.85 8.45 20.20
N LEU A 90 9.37 8.36 18.98
CA LEU A 90 9.05 9.33 17.93
C LEU A 90 7.72 8.95 17.29
N LYS A 91 6.71 9.81 17.43
CA LYS A 91 5.48 9.75 16.64
C LYS A 91 5.64 10.73 15.49
N SER A 92 5.83 10.20 14.29
CA SER A 92 6.01 11.01 13.08
C SER A 92 5.22 10.43 11.92
N ALA A 93 4.61 11.29 11.10
CA ALA A 93 3.93 10.89 9.89
C ALA A 93 4.91 10.29 8.87
N GLU A 94 4.53 9.16 8.29
CA GLU A 94 5.20 8.61 7.12
C GLU A 94 4.91 9.47 5.88
N VAL A 95 5.96 9.72 5.10
CA VAL A 95 5.88 10.40 3.80
C VAL A 95 6.34 9.43 2.72
N VAL A 96 5.44 9.10 1.79
CA VAL A 96 5.68 8.12 0.72
C VAL A 96 5.63 8.80 -0.65
N ASN A 97 6.44 8.34 -1.60
CA ASN A 97 6.36 8.78 -2.99
C ASN A 97 5.55 7.79 -3.81
N LEU A 98 4.49 8.30 -4.43
CA LEU A 98 3.47 7.57 -5.16
C LEU A 98 3.64 7.66 -6.68
N SER A 99 4.54 8.52 -7.16
CA SER A 99 4.74 8.80 -8.59
C SER A 99 5.44 7.67 -9.31
N ARG A 100 4.77 7.08 -10.30
CA ARG A 100 5.34 6.13 -11.26
C ARG A 100 4.85 6.46 -12.66
N ASN A 101 5.63 6.12 -13.68
CA ASN A 101 5.33 6.41 -15.08
C ASN A 101 4.56 5.28 -15.80
N ILE A 102 4.47 4.10 -15.17
CA ILE A 102 3.69 2.96 -15.66
C ILE A 102 2.55 2.74 -14.69
N ILE A 103 1.32 2.74 -15.20
CA ILE A 103 0.10 2.53 -14.41
C ILE A 103 -0.52 1.19 -14.83
N ILE A 104 -0.82 0.35 -13.84
CA ILE A 104 -1.62 -0.86 -13.96
C ILE A 104 -2.92 -0.58 -13.20
N THR A 105 -4.04 -0.47 -13.93
CA THR A 105 -5.32 0.00 -13.36
C THR A 105 -6.48 -0.84 -13.87
N GLY A 106 -7.58 -0.84 -13.11
CA GLY A 106 -8.86 -1.43 -13.50
C GLY A 106 -9.89 -0.38 -13.84
N ASP A 107 -11.09 -0.85 -14.18
CA ASP A 107 -12.28 -0.01 -14.25
C ASP A 107 -12.66 0.53 -12.86
N ASP A 108 -13.67 1.40 -12.80
CA ASP A 108 -14.23 1.83 -11.54
C ASP A 108 -14.76 0.64 -10.72
N PHE A 109 -14.68 0.78 -9.40
CA PHE A 109 -15.09 -0.28 -8.50
C PHE A 109 -16.58 -0.63 -8.66
N GLU A 110 -16.87 -1.92 -8.79
CA GLU A 110 -18.23 -2.43 -8.78
C GLU A 110 -18.59 -2.96 -7.40
N HIS A 111 -19.82 -2.72 -6.95
CA HIS A 111 -20.35 -3.30 -5.73
C HIS A 111 -21.36 -4.39 -6.07
N VAL A 112 -21.00 -5.64 -5.76
CA VAL A 112 -21.85 -6.80 -6.02
C VAL A 112 -22.46 -7.33 -4.72
N PRO A 113 -23.74 -7.75 -4.71
CA PRO A 113 -24.32 -8.47 -3.59
C PRO A 113 -23.53 -9.74 -3.29
N CYS A 114 -23.48 -10.12 -2.01
CA CYS A 114 -22.96 -11.42 -1.63
C CYS A 114 -23.91 -12.57 -2.03
N ASP A 115 -23.34 -13.75 -2.22
CA ASP A 115 -24.06 -14.98 -2.50
C ASP A 115 -24.15 -15.82 -1.21
N ALA A 116 -25.39 -16.00 -0.74
CA ALA A 116 -25.71 -16.78 0.46
C ALA A 116 -25.62 -18.30 0.24
N SER A 117 -25.57 -18.76 -1.02
CA SER A 117 -25.41 -20.17 -1.36
C SER A 117 -23.96 -20.67 -1.22
N ILE A 118 -22.98 -19.75 -1.16
CA ILE A 118 -21.57 -20.09 -0.97
C ILE A 118 -21.32 -20.52 0.47
N VAL A 119 -21.34 -21.83 0.71
CA VAL A 119 -20.98 -22.44 1.99
C VAL A 119 -19.51 -22.87 1.97
N SER A 120 -18.66 -22.17 2.72
CA SER A 120 -17.24 -22.49 2.93
C SER A 120 -16.86 -22.25 4.39
N SER A 121 -15.67 -22.67 4.82
CA SER A 121 -15.11 -22.23 6.11
C SER A 121 -14.66 -20.77 6.07
N GLY A 122 -14.83 -20.02 7.16
CA GLY A 122 -14.34 -18.66 7.33
C GLY A 122 -15.23 -17.57 6.70
N GLU A 123 -14.79 -16.31 6.83
CA GLU A 123 -15.55 -15.13 6.41
C GLU A 123 -15.39 -14.79 4.92
N THR A 124 -14.51 -15.47 4.18
CA THR A 124 -14.25 -15.26 2.74
C THR A 124 -14.34 -16.58 1.97
N SER A 125 -14.32 -16.51 0.64
CA SER A 125 -14.33 -17.69 -0.23
C SER A 125 -13.56 -17.43 -1.51
N SER A 126 -12.89 -18.47 -2.04
CA SER A 126 -12.33 -18.46 -3.39
C SER A 126 -13.39 -18.66 -4.48
N MET A 127 -14.59 -19.14 -4.12
CA MET A 127 -15.70 -19.37 -5.05
C MET A 127 -16.43 -18.08 -5.47
N GLY A 128 -16.20 -16.97 -4.78
CA GLY A 128 -16.84 -15.69 -5.09
C GLY A 128 -17.16 -14.86 -3.86
N CYS A 129 -18.04 -13.86 -4.03
CA CYS A 129 -18.45 -12.98 -2.94
C CYS A 129 -19.35 -13.71 -1.95
N LYS A 130 -18.77 -14.28 -0.89
CA LYS A 130 -19.53 -14.98 0.15
C LYS A 130 -20.20 -14.02 1.13
N CYS A 131 -21.45 -14.31 1.52
CA CYS A 131 -22.12 -13.62 2.62
C CYS A 131 -21.53 -13.96 3.98
N SER A 132 -21.46 -12.98 4.88
CA SER A 132 -21.03 -13.17 6.26
C SER A 132 -21.80 -12.27 7.22
N ALA A 133 -21.60 -12.42 8.53
CA ALA A 133 -22.27 -11.60 9.54
C ALA A 133 -22.02 -10.09 9.35
N THR A 134 -20.89 -9.72 8.76
CA THR A 134 -20.47 -8.32 8.57
C THR A 134 -20.40 -7.90 7.10
N ARG A 135 -20.66 -8.79 6.15
CA ARG A 135 -20.53 -8.50 4.72
C ARG A 135 -21.72 -8.99 3.90
N THR A 136 -22.46 -8.03 3.36
CA THR A 136 -23.56 -8.24 2.43
C THR A 136 -23.21 -7.84 0.98
N THR A 137 -22.07 -7.17 0.78
CA THR A 137 -21.58 -6.74 -0.53
C THR A 137 -20.07 -6.92 -0.64
N CYS A 138 -19.57 -7.20 -1.85
CA CYS A 138 -18.14 -7.15 -2.15
C CYS A 138 -17.85 -5.97 -3.07
N THR A 139 -16.66 -5.40 -2.94
CA THR A 139 -16.13 -4.42 -3.90
C THR A 139 -15.23 -5.14 -4.87
N LEU A 140 -15.44 -4.97 -6.17
CA LEU A 140 -14.64 -5.59 -7.23
C LEU A 140 -13.81 -4.53 -7.94
N GLY A 141 -12.50 -4.67 -7.88
CA GLY A 141 -11.56 -3.96 -8.75
C GLY A 141 -10.68 -4.94 -9.54
N LEU A 142 -9.63 -4.39 -10.15
CA LEU A 142 -8.58 -5.14 -10.81
C LEU A 142 -8.02 -6.23 -9.89
N HIS A 143 -7.94 -7.45 -10.40
CA HIS A 143 -7.20 -8.52 -9.78
C HIS A 143 -5.99 -8.87 -10.64
N THR A 144 -4.79 -8.85 -10.07
CA THR A 144 -3.61 -9.41 -10.74
C THR A 144 -3.13 -10.65 -10.00
N ILE A 145 -2.65 -11.63 -10.77
CA ILE A 145 -2.09 -12.86 -10.25
C ILE A 145 -0.85 -13.23 -11.05
N HIS A 146 0.23 -13.47 -10.33
CA HIS A 146 1.53 -13.85 -10.86
C HIS A 146 1.74 -15.29 -10.45
N HIS A 147 1.36 -16.17 -11.36
CA HIS A 147 1.30 -17.61 -11.19
C HIS A 147 2.17 -18.27 -12.26
N SER A 148 3.00 -19.23 -11.85
CA SER A 148 3.68 -20.13 -12.77
C SER A 148 2.90 -21.43 -12.88
N HIS A 149 2.50 -21.82 -14.09
CA HIS A 149 2.10 -23.19 -14.35
C HIS A 149 3.33 -24.09 -14.16
N HIS A 150 3.40 -24.77 -13.02
CA HIS A 150 4.18 -25.99 -12.94
C HIS A 150 3.17 -27.12 -12.99
N ASP A 151 3.20 -27.91 -14.06
CA ASP A 151 2.37 -29.11 -14.14
C ASP A 151 2.59 -29.93 -12.87
N GLN A 152 1.48 -30.24 -12.22
CA GLN A 152 1.43 -31.23 -11.15
C GLN A 152 1.59 -32.61 -11.82
N GLY A 153 2.80 -32.93 -12.30
CA GLY A 153 3.15 -34.28 -12.76
C GLY A 153 3.29 -34.52 -14.28
N GLY A 154 3.45 -33.49 -15.11
CA GLY A 154 3.70 -33.66 -16.55
C GLY A 154 5.17 -33.45 -16.91
N GLU A 155 5.82 -34.47 -17.47
CA GLU A 155 7.10 -34.33 -18.19
C GLU A 155 6.88 -33.48 -19.46
N GLY A 156 6.72 -32.17 -19.27
CA GLY A 156 6.40 -31.19 -20.32
C GLY A 156 7.01 -29.84 -19.98
N GLY A 157 8.34 -29.83 -19.86
CA GLY A 157 9.15 -28.71 -19.38
C GLY A 157 8.94 -27.41 -20.15
N SER A 158 8.12 -26.52 -19.60
CA SER A 158 8.31 -25.09 -19.77
C SER A 158 9.32 -24.64 -18.71
N ALA A 159 10.38 -23.95 -19.12
CA ALA A 159 11.32 -23.34 -18.17
C ALA A 159 10.53 -22.46 -17.18
N PRO A 160 10.92 -22.41 -15.88
CA PRO A 160 10.21 -21.60 -14.90
C PRO A 160 10.15 -20.15 -15.36
N GLY A 161 8.95 -19.66 -15.64
CA GLY A 161 8.72 -18.29 -16.05
C GLY A 161 9.07 -17.32 -14.92
N SER A 162 9.72 -16.20 -15.26
CA SER A 162 10.03 -15.15 -14.29
C SER A 162 8.97 -14.06 -14.35
N MET A 163 8.44 -13.67 -13.18
CA MET A 163 7.44 -12.60 -13.06
C MET A 163 8.06 -11.41 -12.32
N LYS A 164 8.18 -10.27 -13.02
CA LYS A 164 8.82 -9.06 -12.47
C LYS A 164 7.94 -7.85 -12.70
N ILE A 165 7.51 -7.21 -11.62
CA ILE A 165 6.79 -5.94 -11.65
C ILE A 165 7.61 -4.92 -10.87
N SER A 166 8.09 -3.88 -11.56
CA SER A 166 8.99 -2.90 -10.97
C SER A 166 8.64 -1.48 -11.38
N GLY A 167 8.67 -0.55 -10.43
CA GLY A 167 8.49 0.87 -10.71
C GLY A 167 7.10 1.20 -11.28
N THR A 168 6.08 0.41 -10.95
CA THR A 168 4.71 0.61 -11.42
C THR A 168 3.81 1.20 -10.34
N ARG A 169 2.79 1.95 -10.74
CA ARG A 169 1.65 2.27 -9.88
C ARG A 169 0.52 1.29 -10.18
N VAL A 170 0.04 0.60 -9.16
CA VAL A 170 -1.09 -0.32 -9.25
C VAL A 170 -2.26 0.31 -8.50
N GLU A 171 -3.38 0.55 -9.19
CA GLU A 171 -4.54 1.23 -8.61
C GLU A 171 -5.87 0.58 -9.01
N LYS A 172 -6.97 0.98 -8.33
CA LYS A 172 -8.32 0.44 -8.55
C LYS A 172 -8.35 -1.10 -8.48
N CYS A 173 -7.62 -1.64 -7.52
CA CYS A 173 -7.30 -3.07 -7.46
C CYS A 173 -7.81 -3.73 -6.18
N GLY A 174 -7.80 -5.07 -6.15
CA GLY A 174 -8.27 -5.87 -5.03
C GLY A 174 -9.79 -6.04 -5.00
N GLN A 175 -10.24 -7.19 -4.51
CA GLN A 175 -11.67 -7.49 -4.40
C GLN A 175 -12.03 -7.89 -2.96
N ARG A 176 -12.52 -6.94 -2.16
CA ARG A 176 -12.78 -7.15 -0.71
C ARG A 176 -13.86 -8.20 -0.55
N GLY A 177 -13.51 -9.27 0.15
CA GLY A 177 -14.43 -10.36 0.44
C GLY A 177 -14.36 -11.56 -0.51
N ILE A 178 -13.51 -11.50 -1.54
CA ILE A 178 -13.20 -12.64 -2.40
C ILE A 178 -11.74 -13.04 -2.18
N GLU A 179 -11.55 -14.28 -1.76
CA GLU A 179 -10.24 -14.79 -1.39
C GLU A 179 -9.31 -14.91 -2.60
N GLY A 180 -8.03 -14.60 -2.41
CA GLY A 180 -7.03 -14.64 -3.48
C GLY A 180 -7.08 -13.47 -4.46
N LYS A 181 -8.08 -12.57 -4.37
CA LYS A 181 -8.29 -11.47 -5.32
C LYS A 181 -7.61 -10.18 -4.88
N TYR A 182 -6.29 -10.15 -5.02
CA TYR A 182 -5.42 -9.08 -4.52
C TYR A 182 -4.89 -8.16 -5.62
N CYS A 183 -4.26 -7.05 -5.20
CA CYS A 183 -3.65 -6.07 -6.11
C CYS A 183 -2.39 -6.62 -6.79
N LEU A 184 -1.36 -7.00 -6.02
CA LEU A 184 -0.19 -7.75 -6.49
C LEU A 184 -0.11 -9.07 -5.73
N HIS A 185 -0.10 -10.18 -6.48
CA HIS A 185 -0.19 -11.52 -5.88
C HIS A 185 0.78 -12.49 -6.54
N PHE A 186 1.85 -12.87 -5.84
CA PHE A 186 2.56 -14.10 -6.20
C PHE A 186 1.77 -15.29 -5.70
N HIS A 187 1.19 -16.06 -6.61
CA HIS A 187 0.32 -17.19 -6.29
C HIS A 187 0.90 -18.49 -6.80
N LEU A 188 1.28 -19.35 -5.87
CA LEU A 188 1.84 -20.68 -6.15
C LEU A 188 2.98 -20.62 -7.19
N ALA A 189 3.81 -19.56 -7.14
CA ALA A 189 4.97 -19.41 -8.02
C ALA A 189 6.09 -20.43 -7.70
N ARG A 190 5.91 -21.23 -6.63
CA ARG A 190 6.88 -22.21 -6.14
C ARG A 190 8.23 -21.55 -5.97
N ASP A 191 9.27 -22.12 -6.54
CA ASP A 191 10.62 -21.65 -6.37
C ASP A 191 11.01 -20.67 -7.49
N CYS A 192 10.96 -19.36 -7.20
CA CYS A 192 11.23 -18.34 -8.21
C CYS A 192 12.19 -17.25 -7.69
N PRO A 193 13.50 -17.52 -7.64
CA PRO A 193 14.52 -16.54 -7.23
C PRO A 193 14.61 -15.32 -8.13
N SER A 194 14.15 -15.43 -9.38
CA SER A 194 14.12 -14.32 -10.33
C SER A 194 12.82 -13.50 -10.28
N CYS A 195 11.80 -13.91 -9.50
CA CYS A 195 10.54 -13.19 -9.40
C CYS A 195 10.66 -12.00 -8.42
N VAL A 196 10.17 -10.84 -8.86
CA VAL A 196 10.38 -9.56 -8.14
C VAL A 196 9.14 -8.68 -8.18
N PHE A 197 8.74 -8.15 -7.01
CA PHE A 197 7.95 -6.93 -6.90
C PHE A 197 8.82 -5.84 -6.25
N GLU A 198 9.22 -4.83 -7.03
CA GLU A 198 10.17 -3.82 -6.58
C GLU A 198 9.72 -2.39 -6.85
N ASN A 199 9.87 -1.51 -5.85
CA ASN A 199 9.68 -0.07 -6.01
C ASN A 199 8.31 0.32 -6.58
N ASN A 200 7.28 -0.52 -6.40
CA ASN A 200 5.92 -0.21 -6.85
C ASN A 200 5.20 0.68 -5.84
N ALA A 201 4.20 1.41 -6.32
CA ALA A 201 3.21 2.06 -5.48
C ALA A 201 1.88 1.36 -5.68
N VAL A 202 1.37 0.67 -4.66
CA VAL A 202 0.01 0.09 -4.69
C VAL A 202 -0.90 1.06 -3.96
N GLU A 203 -1.85 1.65 -4.67
CA GLU A 203 -2.74 2.66 -4.08
C GLU A 203 -4.21 2.47 -4.44
N TYR A 204 -5.10 3.10 -3.67
CA TYR A 204 -6.55 3.09 -3.93
C TYR A 204 -7.08 1.68 -4.18
N GLY A 205 -6.83 0.79 -3.19
CA GLY A 205 -7.05 -0.65 -3.30
C GLY A 205 -8.10 -1.16 -2.31
N HIS A 206 -8.90 -2.13 -2.72
CA HIS A 206 -9.95 -2.78 -1.93
C HIS A 206 -9.62 -4.24 -1.59
N HIS A 207 -8.35 -4.56 -1.32
CA HIS A 207 -7.91 -5.76 -0.59
C HIS A 207 -6.43 -5.57 -0.22
N ARG A 208 -5.80 -6.53 0.48
CA ARG A 208 -4.34 -6.63 0.67
C ARG A 208 -3.56 -6.20 -0.60
N GLY A 209 -2.68 -5.22 -0.45
CA GLY A 209 -1.95 -4.60 -1.56
C GLY A 209 -0.91 -5.52 -2.20
N ILE A 210 -0.14 -6.24 -1.39
CA ILE A 210 0.84 -7.23 -1.87
C ILE A 210 0.68 -8.51 -1.07
N THR A 211 0.54 -9.64 -1.77
CA THR A 211 0.43 -10.96 -1.15
C THR A 211 1.40 -11.94 -1.79
N VAL A 212 2.04 -12.75 -0.95
CA VAL A 212 2.90 -13.87 -1.37
C VAL A 212 2.29 -15.15 -0.82
N HIS A 213 1.85 -16.04 -1.71
CA HIS A 213 1.20 -17.30 -1.35
C HIS A 213 1.85 -18.47 -2.10
N GLY A 214 2.30 -19.50 -1.38
CA GLY A 214 2.93 -20.72 -1.93
C GLY A 214 4.11 -20.44 -2.88
N SER A 215 4.84 -19.37 -2.60
CA SER A 215 5.95 -18.86 -3.41
C SER A 215 7.19 -18.71 -2.52
N HIS A 216 8.36 -19.04 -3.06
CA HIS A 216 9.63 -19.19 -2.35
C HIS A 216 10.73 -18.47 -3.11
N ARG A 217 11.69 -17.92 -2.36
CA ARG A 217 12.84 -17.16 -2.87
C ARG A 217 12.50 -15.96 -3.77
N THR A 218 11.22 -15.54 -3.82
CA THR A 218 10.80 -14.30 -4.49
C THR A 218 11.29 -13.07 -3.71
N THR A 219 11.44 -11.94 -4.40
CA THR A 219 11.84 -10.67 -3.76
C THR A 219 10.67 -9.67 -3.77
N VAL A 220 10.35 -9.11 -2.60
CA VAL A 220 9.41 -8.00 -2.45
C VAL A 220 10.15 -6.88 -1.69
N ARG A 221 10.49 -5.78 -2.35
CA ARG A 221 11.31 -4.71 -1.73
C ARG A 221 10.97 -3.32 -2.24
N GLY A 222 11.14 -2.31 -1.39
CA GLY A 222 10.99 -0.89 -1.76
C GLY A 222 9.59 -0.46 -2.21
N ASN A 223 8.59 -1.33 -2.11
CA ASN A 223 7.22 -1.00 -2.46
C ASN A 223 6.57 -0.13 -1.37
N VAL A 224 5.65 0.74 -1.78
CA VAL A 224 4.77 1.49 -0.87
C VAL A 224 3.33 1.07 -1.09
N VAL A 225 2.55 1.05 -0.02
CA VAL A 225 1.12 0.71 -0.05
C VAL A 225 0.38 1.88 0.57
N TRP A 226 -0.57 2.48 -0.15
CA TRP A 226 -1.20 3.73 0.21
C TRP A 226 -2.72 3.69 -0.01
N ASP A 227 -3.54 4.08 0.97
CA ASP A 227 -5.01 4.03 0.82
C ASP A 227 -5.51 2.65 0.33
N VAL A 228 -5.10 1.60 1.05
CA VAL A 228 -5.47 0.22 0.73
C VAL A 228 -6.28 -0.37 1.87
N ARG A 229 -7.52 -0.76 1.57
CA ARG A 229 -8.46 -1.40 2.48
C ARG A 229 -8.18 -2.90 2.54
N GLY A 230 -7.07 -3.26 3.19
CA GLY A 230 -6.55 -4.63 3.22
C GLY A 230 -6.32 -5.24 4.59
N ALA A 231 -6.22 -4.42 5.65
CA ALA A 231 -6.10 -4.85 7.04
C ALA A 231 -7.41 -4.50 7.77
N ASN A 232 -8.21 -5.54 8.06
CA ASN A 232 -9.54 -5.52 8.68
C ASN A 232 -10.63 -4.73 7.94
#